data_AF-A0A8H7BGF1-F1
#
_entry.id   AF-A0A8H7BGF1-F1
#
_cell.length_a   1.000
_cell.length_b   1.000
_cell.length_c   1.000
_cell.angle_alpha   90.00
_cell.angle_beta   90.00
_cell.angle_gamma   90.00
#
_symmetry.space_group_name_H-M   'P 1'
#
loop_
_entity.id
_entity.type
_entity.pdbx_description
1 polymer ?
#
loop_
_entity_poly.entity_id
_entity_poly.type
_entity_poly.pdbx_seq_one_letter_code
_entity_poly.pdbx_strand_id
1 'polypeptide(L)'
;MADVANLEAAFERTTINDENDDQVASTTTTTTYHKAKSSATTSGLSSSQSAANRMKLPHQIPLQKLATQNAKTANIAKVTITASTSRPSEQNPSHRRTLTESAIYTAPSNPAQPKQWHLGMFEIGKPLGKGKFGRVYLAKERSSGFVCALKVLHKSELQQGKVEKQVRREIEIQSHLTHPNILKLFGHFHDAKRIFLILEFAGKGELYKHLRKEQRFPEWKAAQYIAQMAAALKYLHKKHVMHRDIKPENILVGIHGEIKISDFGWSVHAPNNRRNTMCGTLDYLPPEMLRGGGKDNYYSEKVDLWSLGVLTYEFLVGEAPFEDTQVMTQRKIARGEYTVPSFVSAEARDLIKRLLVLDPEKRIALEDVEVHPWIVKHCKGSSRAYERTSGGKIRSSSDQSEESY
;
A
#
# COMPACT_ATOMS: atom_id res chain seq x y z
N MET A 1 -15.36 -11.19 3.01
CA MET A 1 -16.38 -10.49 2.20
C MET A 1 -17.45 -9.82 3.07
N ALA A 2 -18.08 -10.51 4.03
CA ALA A 2 -19.17 -9.95 4.85
C ALA A 2 -18.86 -8.57 5.49
N ASP A 3 -17.67 -8.36 6.07
CA ASP A 3 -17.33 -7.07 6.70
C ASP A 3 -17.15 -5.91 5.71
N VAL A 4 -16.76 -6.20 4.46
CA VAL A 4 -16.66 -5.18 3.41
C VAL A 4 -18.06 -4.78 2.93
N ALA A 5 -18.96 -5.75 2.80
CA ALA A 5 -20.38 -5.51 2.48
C ALA A 5 -21.11 -4.73 3.59
N ASN A 6 -20.78 -4.97 4.86
CA ASN A 6 -21.27 -4.15 5.97
C ASN A 6 -20.78 -2.70 5.88
N LEU A 7 -19.55 -2.48 5.38
CA LEU A 7 -19.04 -1.14 5.10
C LEU A 7 -19.80 -0.48 3.93
N GLU A 8 -20.11 -1.25 2.88
CA GLU A 8 -20.90 -0.80 1.72
C GLU A 8 -22.31 -0.35 2.14
N ALA A 9 -23.04 -1.19 2.86
CA ALA A 9 -24.36 -0.86 3.41
C ALA A 9 -24.32 0.37 4.35
N ALA A 10 -23.20 0.62 5.04
CA ALA A 10 -23.03 1.80 5.88
C ALA A 10 -22.77 3.10 5.09
N PHE A 11 -22.26 3.01 3.85
CA PHE A 11 -22.12 4.16 2.95
C PHE A 11 -23.41 4.41 2.15
N GLU A 12 -24.06 3.37 1.65
CA GLU A 12 -25.30 3.45 0.85
C GLU A 12 -26.48 4.05 1.63
N ARG A 13 -26.58 3.80 2.94
CA ARG A 13 -27.60 4.43 3.82
C ARG A 13 -27.44 5.95 4.00
N THR A 14 -26.43 6.58 3.39
CA THR A 14 -26.23 8.04 3.41
C THR A 14 -26.74 8.72 2.12
N THR A 15 -27.16 7.95 1.11
CA THR A 15 -27.72 8.46 -0.15
C THR A 15 -29.19 8.09 -0.25
N ILE A 16 -30.09 9.05 -0.01
CA ILE A 16 -31.52 8.92 -0.28
C ILE A 16 -32.00 10.16 -1.07
N ASN A 17 -32.50 9.85 -2.26
CA ASN A 17 -33.39 10.59 -3.16
C ASN A 17 -32.94 11.93 -3.78
N ASP A 18 -32.61 11.84 -5.07
CA ASP A 18 -33.05 12.81 -6.07
C ASP A 18 -34.57 12.72 -6.27
N GLU A 19 -35.26 13.86 -6.29
CA GLU A 19 -36.58 14.18 -6.88
C GLU A 19 -36.80 15.70 -6.64
N ASN A 20 -37.30 16.54 -7.56
CA ASN A 20 -37.76 16.33 -8.93
C ASN A 20 -37.63 17.65 -9.75
N ASP A 21 -38.00 17.63 -11.03
CA ASP A 21 -37.58 18.59 -12.07
C ASP A 21 -38.51 19.82 -12.34
N ASP A 22 -37.88 20.83 -12.96
CA ASP A 22 -38.37 21.79 -13.99
C ASP A 22 -39.38 22.98 -13.80
N GLN A 23 -38.91 24.14 -14.32
CA GLN A 23 -39.57 25.17 -15.18
C GLN A 23 -40.29 26.48 -14.71
N VAL A 24 -39.66 27.61 -15.13
CA VAL A 24 -40.18 28.76 -15.94
C VAL A 24 -40.71 30.09 -15.30
N ALA A 25 -40.14 31.21 -15.80
CA ALA A 25 -40.64 32.63 -15.84
C ALA A 25 -40.80 33.43 -14.51
N SER A 26 -40.71 34.78 -14.45
CA SER A 26 -40.09 35.81 -15.32
C SER A 26 -40.06 37.20 -14.61
N THR A 27 -39.30 38.17 -15.17
CA THR A 27 -39.52 39.65 -15.12
C THR A 27 -39.26 40.51 -13.85
N THR A 28 -38.37 41.52 -14.02
CA THR A 28 -38.37 42.91 -13.42
C THR A 28 -38.29 43.07 -11.88
N THR A 29 -37.76 44.14 -11.24
CA THR A 29 -37.35 45.52 -11.64
C THR A 29 -36.33 46.11 -10.64
N THR A 30 -35.47 47.04 -11.10
CA THR A 30 -34.91 48.25 -10.44
C THR A 30 -34.77 48.33 -8.90
N THR A 31 -33.56 48.67 -8.38
CA THR A 31 -33.20 50.04 -7.92
C THR A 31 -31.78 50.14 -7.33
N THR A 32 -31.07 51.20 -7.72
CA THR A 32 -29.72 51.62 -7.28
C THR A 32 -29.70 52.37 -5.96
N TYR A 33 -28.66 52.23 -5.10
CA TYR A 33 -28.21 53.35 -4.24
C TYR A 33 -26.71 53.33 -3.86
N HIS A 34 -26.00 54.34 -4.37
CA HIS A 34 -24.85 55.11 -3.84
C HIS A 34 -23.79 54.50 -2.87
N LYS A 35 -22.67 54.11 -3.49
CA LYS A 35 -21.27 54.50 -3.21
C LYS A 35 -21.00 55.63 -2.19
N ALA A 36 -20.09 55.38 -1.25
CA ALA A 36 -19.22 56.38 -0.61
C ALA A 36 -17.75 55.89 -0.62
N LYS A 37 -16.79 56.82 -0.73
CA LYS A 37 -15.34 56.55 -0.74
C LYS A 37 -14.68 57.10 0.53
N SER A 38 -13.67 56.41 1.05
CA SER A 38 -12.51 57.01 1.73
C SER A 38 -11.25 56.17 1.44
N SER A 39 -10.06 56.73 1.64
CA SER A 39 -8.82 56.31 0.98
C SER A 39 -7.59 56.39 1.88
N ALA A 40 -6.77 55.33 1.89
CA ALA A 40 -5.34 55.30 2.24
C ALA A 40 -4.81 53.88 1.89
N THR A 41 -4.00 53.66 0.84
CA THR A 41 -2.50 53.63 0.84
C THR A 41 -1.92 52.63 1.85
N THR A 42 -1.02 51.67 1.54
CA THR A 42 0.07 51.60 0.52
C THR A 42 0.39 50.16 0.03
N SER A 43 1.10 50.07 -1.13
CA SER A 43 2.07 49.01 -1.56
C SER A 43 1.69 47.50 -1.52
N GLY A 44 1.87 46.69 -2.57
CA GLY A 44 2.34 46.94 -3.95
C GLY A 44 2.64 45.63 -4.73
N LEU A 45 2.69 45.72 -6.08
CA LEU A 45 3.29 44.78 -7.07
C LEU A 45 2.79 43.30 -7.07
N SER A 46 1.91 42.93 -8.03
CA SER A 46 2.18 42.25 -9.33
C SER A 46 2.32 40.71 -9.19
N SER A 47 1.87 39.86 -10.13
CA SER A 47 1.86 39.99 -11.59
C SER A 47 0.75 39.22 -12.35
N SER A 48 0.30 39.82 -13.47
CA SER A 48 -0.16 39.21 -14.74
C SER A 48 -1.10 37.99 -14.78
N GLN A 49 -2.32 38.24 -15.26
CA GLN A 49 -3.11 37.30 -16.06
C GLN A 49 -2.70 37.36 -17.55
N SER A 50 -2.82 36.26 -18.28
CA SER A 50 -2.89 36.21 -19.75
C SER A 50 -3.67 34.93 -20.12
N ALA A 51 -4.95 35.04 -20.48
CA ALA A 51 -5.46 35.36 -21.83
C ALA A 51 -5.44 34.13 -22.77
N ALA A 52 -6.63 33.67 -23.14
CA ALA A 52 -6.84 32.53 -24.03
C ALA A 52 -6.72 32.93 -25.51
N ASN A 53 -6.40 31.96 -26.37
CA ASN A 53 -6.60 32.09 -27.81
C ASN A 53 -7.34 30.86 -28.37
N ARG A 54 -8.45 31.11 -29.06
CA ARG A 54 -9.19 30.13 -29.87
C ARG A 54 -8.80 30.32 -31.34
N MET A 55 -8.56 29.23 -32.07
CA MET A 55 -8.78 29.20 -33.52
C MET A 55 -9.67 28.01 -33.91
N LYS A 56 -10.33 28.13 -35.07
CA LYS A 56 -11.51 27.33 -35.46
C LYS A 56 -11.17 26.10 -36.31
N LEU A 57 -12.17 25.20 -36.34
CA LEU A 57 -12.39 24.05 -37.22
C LEU A 57 -12.26 24.38 -38.74
N PRO A 58 -12.17 23.37 -39.64
CA PRO A 58 -13.42 22.86 -40.24
C PRO A 58 -13.49 21.36 -40.67
N HIS A 59 -14.74 20.88 -40.80
CA HIS A 59 -15.32 19.76 -41.59
C HIS A 59 -14.75 18.31 -41.41
N GLN A 60 -15.55 17.27 -41.11
CA GLN A 60 -16.73 16.68 -41.79
C GLN A 60 -16.47 16.10 -43.20
N ILE A 61 -16.63 14.77 -43.34
CA ILE A 61 -17.47 14.09 -44.34
C ILE A 61 -17.67 12.59 -43.92
N PRO A 62 -18.84 11.95 -44.16
CA PRO A 62 -19.14 10.57 -43.75
C PRO A 62 -19.28 9.57 -44.93
N LEU A 63 -19.17 8.25 -44.67
CA LEU A 63 -19.75 7.09 -45.42
C LEU A 63 -19.54 5.82 -44.55
N GLN A 64 -20.54 5.06 -44.10
CA GLN A 64 -21.51 4.16 -44.76
C GLN A 64 -20.98 2.76 -45.19
N LYS A 65 -21.51 1.74 -44.47
CA LYS A 65 -21.99 0.41 -44.90
C LYS A 65 -21.28 -0.38 -46.03
N LEU A 66 -20.90 -1.62 -45.72
CA LEU A 66 -21.32 -2.90 -46.34
C LEU A 66 -21.08 -4.02 -45.28
N ALA A 67 -22.03 -4.89 -44.91
CA ALA A 67 -22.39 -6.18 -45.53
C ALA A 67 -21.22 -7.22 -45.55
N THR A 68 -21.37 -8.51 -45.24
CA THR A 68 -22.56 -9.35 -44.98
C THR A 68 -22.21 -10.64 -44.21
N GLN A 69 -23.20 -11.18 -43.48
CA GLN A 69 -23.45 -12.59 -43.07
C GLN A 69 -22.41 -13.70 -43.33
N ASN A 70 -22.05 -14.45 -42.28
CA ASN A 70 -22.32 -15.91 -42.08
C ASN A 70 -21.52 -16.46 -40.86
N ALA A 71 -21.81 -17.60 -40.23
CA ALA A 71 -23.05 -18.29 -39.83
C ALA A 71 -22.67 -19.53 -38.95
N LYS A 72 -23.56 -19.98 -38.06
CA LYS A 72 -23.60 -21.34 -37.40
C LYS A 72 -22.48 -21.68 -36.39
N THR A 73 -22.75 -21.66 -35.08
CA THR A 73 -23.26 -22.75 -34.19
C THR A 73 -22.30 -23.92 -33.89
N ALA A 74 -21.96 -24.07 -32.60
CA ALA A 74 -21.78 -25.37 -31.92
C ALA A 74 -22.03 -25.22 -30.41
N ASN A 75 -23.02 -25.92 -29.86
CA ASN A 75 -23.22 -26.09 -28.41
C ASN A 75 -22.44 -27.32 -27.95
N ILE A 76 -21.88 -27.29 -26.73
CA ILE A 76 -21.38 -28.50 -26.05
C ILE A 76 -22.04 -28.60 -24.69
N ALA A 77 -22.82 -29.67 -24.50
CA ALA A 77 -23.40 -30.05 -23.22
C ALA A 77 -22.35 -30.78 -22.35
N LYS A 78 -22.53 -30.79 -21.03
CA LYS A 78 -21.78 -31.66 -20.12
C LYS A 78 -22.73 -32.44 -19.23
N VAL A 79 -22.45 -33.74 -19.11
CA VAL A 79 -23.38 -34.77 -18.62
C VAL A 79 -23.28 -34.98 -17.11
N THR A 80 -24.42 -35.20 -16.46
CA THR A 80 -24.56 -35.67 -15.07
C THR A 80 -24.65 -37.18 -15.03
N ILE A 81 -24.02 -37.84 -14.05
CA ILE A 81 -24.22 -39.27 -13.73
C ILE A 81 -24.52 -39.41 -12.24
N THR A 82 -25.46 -40.30 -11.89
CA THR A 82 -25.91 -40.57 -10.52
C THR A 82 -26.03 -42.07 -10.22
N ALA A 83 -25.91 -42.39 -8.92
CA ALA A 83 -26.47 -43.56 -8.21
C ALA A 83 -25.90 -44.98 -8.45
N SER A 84 -25.64 -45.70 -7.33
CA SER A 84 -26.47 -46.84 -6.89
C SER A 84 -26.00 -47.41 -5.54
N THR A 85 -26.84 -48.22 -4.88
CA THR A 85 -26.67 -48.77 -3.50
C THR A 85 -27.14 -50.24 -3.43
N SER A 86 -26.48 -51.12 -2.65
CA SER A 86 -27.11 -52.28 -1.94
C SER A 86 -26.15 -53.20 -1.14
N ARG A 87 -26.25 -53.14 0.21
CA ARG A 87 -26.61 -54.19 1.22
C ARG A 87 -26.01 -55.65 1.24
N PRO A 88 -26.09 -56.42 2.38
CA PRO A 88 -24.90 -57.00 3.03
C PRO A 88 -24.95 -58.48 3.51
N SER A 89 -23.86 -58.98 4.11
CA SER A 89 -23.68 -60.20 4.97
C SER A 89 -22.25 -60.18 5.59
N GLU A 90 -21.82 -60.88 6.67
CA GLU A 90 -22.48 -61.53 7.83
C GLU A 90 -21.43 -61.82 8.97
N GLN A 91 -21.84 -62.43 10.09
CA GLN A 91 -21.07 -63.19 11.12
C GLN A 91 -20.22 -62.49 12.22
N ASN A 92 -20.05 -63.23 13.33
CA ASN A 92 -19.86 -62.81 14.75
C ASN A 92 -19.31 -64.05 15.54
N PRO A 93 -19.04 -64.03 16.88
CA PRO A 93 -18.20 -63.19 17.74
C PRO A 93 -17.11 -63.99 18.53
N SER A 94 -16.20 -63.34 19.29
CA SER A 94 -15.95 -63.62 20.73
C SER A 94 -14.72 -62.91 21.40
N HIS A 95 -14.96 -62.45 22.64
CA HIS A 95 -14.02 -62.17 23.76
C HIS A 95 -12.70 -61.37 23.61
N ARG A 96 -12.69 -60.13 24.16
CA ARG A 96 -12.18 -59.85 25.53
C ARG A 96 -12.74 -58.52 26.08
N ARG A 97 -12.82 -58.37 27.40
CA ARG A 97 -13.38 -57.20 28.13
C ARG A 97 -12.28 -56.33 28.76
N THR A 98 -12.71 -55.15 29.25
CA THR A 98 -11.99 -54.13 30.06
C THR A 98 -11.10 -53.19 29.23
N LEU A 99 -11.08 -51.87 29.46
CA LEU A 99 -11.63 -51.04 30.55
C LEU A 99 -12.57 -49.91 30.05
N THR A 100 -13.30 -49.28 30.97
CA THR A 100 -14.19 -48.15 30.71
C THR A 100 -13.41 -46.86 30.45
N GLU A 101 -13.56 -46.28 29.26
CA GLU A 101 -13.09 -44.93 28.96
C GLU A 101 -14.27 -44.04 28.54
N SER A 102 -14.88 -43.38 29.53
CA SER A 102 -15.87 -42.31 29.31
C SER A 102 -15.17 -41.00 28.91
N ALA A 103 -14.35 -41.05 27.87
CA ALA A 103 -13.70 -39.88 27.29
C ALA A 103 -14.68 -39.08 26.42
N ILE A 104 -15.34 -38.11 27.07
CA ILE A 104 -15.55 -36.75 26.57
C ILE A 104 -15.61 -36.64 25.03
N TYR A 105 -16.76 -36.98 24.44
CA TYR A 105 -17.11 -36.53 23.08
C TYR A 105 -17.45 -35.03 23.12
N THR A 106 -16.45 -34.16 23.25
CA THR A 106 -16.62 -32.75 22.90
C THR A 106 -16.82 -32.68 21.40
N ALA A 107 -18.04 -32.37 20.96
CA ALA A 107 -18.35 -32.15 19.55
C ALA A 107 -17.37 -31.10 18.96
N PRO A 108 -16.95 -31.25 17.68
CA PRO A 108 -16.02 -30.31 17.06
C PRO A 108 -16.61 -28.90 17.14
N SER A 109 -15.87 -28.00 17.79
CA SER A 109 -16.32 -26.63 18.04
C SER A 109 -16.65 -25.95 16.71
N ASN A 110 -17.88 -25.42 16.64
CA ASN A 110 -18.38 -24.50 15.61
C ASN A 110 -17.25 -23.53 15.18
N PRO A 111 -16.97 -23.32 13.88
CA PRO A 111 -15.90 -22.41 13.44
C PRO A 111 -16.05 -21.06 14.15
N ALA A 112 -15.02 -20.69 14.91
CA ALA A 112 -15.06 -19.53 15.80
C ALA A 112 -15.50 -18.30 15.01
N GLN A 113 -16.62 -17.69 15.41
CA GLN A 113 -17.15 -16.53 14.69
C GLN A 113 -16.10 -15.41 14.64
N PRO A 114 -16.01 -14.67 13.52
CA PRO A 114 -15.01 -13.61 13.38
C PRO A 114 -15.16 -12.61 14.52
N LYS A 115 -14.05 -12.38 15.23
CA LYS A 115 -14.01 -11.55 16.44
C LYS A 115 -14.47 -10.12 16.12
N GLN A 116 -15.66 -9.76 16.60
CA GLN A 116 -16.23 -8.43 16.40
C GLN A 116 -15.50 -7.41 17.29
N TRP A 117 -14.62 -6.62 16.68
CA TRP A 117 -13.83 -5.62 17.40
C TRP A 117 -14.66 -4.37 17.76
N HIS A 118 -14.44 -3.83 18.95
CA HIS A 118 -14.98 -2.54 19.38
C HIS A 118 -13.98 -1.80 20.29
N LEU A 119 -14.13 -0.47 20.41
CA LEU A 119 -13.15 0.38 21.11
C LEU A 119 -12.93 -0.01 22.58
N GLY A 120 -13.96 -0.52 23.25
CA GLY A 120 -13.88 -0.98 24.65
C GLY A 120 -12.90 -2.13 24.88
N MET A 121 -12.57 -2.92 23.84
CA MET A 121 -11.57 -3.99 23.92
C MET A 121 -10.13 -3.49 24.07
N PHE A 122 -9.90 -2.18 23.93
CA PHE A 122 -8.58 -1.57 23.92
C PHE A 122 -8.40 -0.62 25.11
N GLU A 123 -7.19 -0.65 25.66
CA GLU A 123 -6.63 0.40 26.49
C GLU A 123 -5.86 1.35 25.55
N ILE A 124 -6.24 2.64 25.52
CA ILE A 124 -5.64 3.63 24.62
C ILE A 124 -4.56 4.40 25.37
N GLY A 125 -3.33 4.28 24.90
CA GLY A 125 -2.16 4.98 25.43
C GLY A 125 -1.83 6.26 24.66
N LYS A 126 -0.55 6.65 24.72
CA LYS A 126 -0.05 7.89 24.12
C LYS A 126 -0.29 7.98 22.59
N PRO A 127 -0.51 9.19 22.04
CA PRO A 127 -0.46 9.39 20.60
C PRO A 127 0.94 9.03 20.04
N LEU A 128 0.96 8.39 18.89
CA LEU A 128 2.16 8.02 18.13
C LEU A 128 2.39 8.95 16.93
N GLY A 129 1.31 9.47 16.33
CA GLY A 129 1.40 10.37 15.19
C GLY A 129 0.05 10.96 14.78
N LYS A 130 0.09 11.99 13.92
CA LYS A 130 -1.07 12.61 13.29
C LYS A 130 -0.99 12.35 11.79
N GLY A 131 -1.98 11.65 11.24
CA GLY A 131 -2.13 11.47 9.80
C GLY A 131 -2.98 12.57 9.18
N LYS A 132 -3.18 12.51 7.86
CA LYS A 132 -3.97 13.50 7.10
C LYS A 132 -5.46 13.56 7.52
N PHE A 133 -6.04 12.43 7.92
CA PHE A 133 -7.48 12.27 8.21
C PHE A 133 -7.74 11.66 9.61
N GLY A 134 -6.80 11.84 10.54
CA GLY A 134 -6.86 11.11 11.81
C GLY A 134 -5.60 11.12 12.66
N ARG A 135 -5.62 10.31 13.71
CA ARG A 135 -4.51 10.14 14.68
C ARG A 135 -4.23 8.66 14.91
N VAL A 136 -2.96 8.36 15.19
CA VAL A 136 -2.51 7.01 15.55
C VAL A 136 -2.15 7.01 17.03
N TYR A 137 -2.65 6.03 17.79
CA TYR A 137 -2.37 5.87 19.21
C TYR A 137 -1.70 4.54 19.47
N LEU A 138 -0.86 4.48 20.51
CA LEU A 138 -0.47 3.21 21.12
C LEU A 138 -1.71 2.62 21.76
N ALA A 139 -1.96 1.33 21.57
CA ALA A 139 -3.06 0.63 22.19
C ALA A 139 -2.62 -0.74 22.71
N LYS A 140 -3.31 -1.21 23.75
CA LYS A 140 -3.15 -2.56 24.30
C LYS A 140 -4.50 -3.26 24.27
N GLU A 141 -4.56 -4.43 23.67
CA GLU A 141 -5.75 -5.27 23.64
C GLU A 141 -5.94 -5.90 25.02
N ARG A 142 -7.12 -5.70 25.62
CA ARG A 142 -7.32 -5.95 27.06
C ARG A 142 -7.26 -7.42 27.46
N SER A 143 -7.72 -8.33 26.61
CA SER A 143 -7.81 -9.76 26.91
C SER A 143 -6.49 -10.51 26.80
N SER A 144 -5.67 -10.17 25.81
CA SER A 144 -4.38 -10.81 25.52
C SER A 144 -3.18 -10.02 26.01
N GLY A 145 -3.38 -8.73 26.33
CA GLY A 145 -2.31 -7.78 26.60
C GLY A 145 -1.49 -7.39 25.37
N PHE A 146 -1.90 -7.80 24.16
CA PHE A 146 -1.17 -7.55 22.91
C PHE A 146 -1.08 -6.05 22.59
N VAL A 147 0.11 -5.56 22.27
CA VAL A 147 0.38 -4.15 21.96
C VAL A 147 0.28 -3.90 20.46
N CYS A 148 -0.53 -2.91 20.07
CA CYS A 148 -0.79 -2.53 18.70
C CYS A 148 -0.81 -1.00 18.52
N ALA A 149 -0.86 -0.54 17.27
CA ALA A 149 -1.17 0.83 16.91
C ALA A 149 -2.63 0.92 16.45
N LEU A 150 -3.40 1.87 17.00
CA LEU A 150 -4.79 2.12 16.60
C LEU A 150 -4.85 3.41 15.77
N LYS A 151 -4.99 3.29 14.45
CA LYS A 151 -5.19 4.42 13.51
C LYS A 151 -6.67 4.75 13.46
N VAL A 152 -7.03 5.93 13.97
CA VAL A 152 -8.41 6.43 14.10
C VAL A 152 -8.66 7.47 13.01
N LEU A 153 -9.60 7.21 12.11
CA LEU A 153 -9.97 8.06 10.98
C LEU A 153 -11.38 8.63 11.18
N HIS A 154 -11.59 9.91 10.89
CA HIS A 154 -12.90 10.56 11.05
C HIS A 154 -13.72 10.50 9.75
N LYS A 155 -14.92 9.92 9.80
CA LYS A 155 -15.77 9.70 8.60
C LYS A 155 -16.08 11.01 7.86
N SER A 156 -16.34 12.09 8.60
CA SER A 156 -16.56 13.43 8.03
C SER A 156 -15.34 14.00 7.29
N GLU A 157 -14.13 13.79 7.81
CA GLU A 157 -12.88 14.23 7.14
C GLU A 157 -12.63 13.42 5.86
N LEU A 158 -12.95 12.12 5.87
CA LEU A 158 -12.83 11.27 4.70
C LEU A 158 -13.81 11.67 3.58
N GLN A 159 -15.06 11.98 3.94
CA GLN A 159 -16.10 12.49 3.03
C GLN A 159 -15.73 13.86 2.44
N GLN A 160 -15.32 14.80 3.29
CA GLN A 160 -14.86 16.13 2.85
C GLN A 160 -13.64 16.03 1.92
N GLY A 161 -12.72 15.10 2.19
CA GLY A 161 -11.56 14.81 1.35
C GLY A 161 -11.86 13.98 0.09
N LYS A 162 -13.04 13.36 -0.02
CA LYS A 162 -13.41 12.39 -1.08
C LYS A 162 -12.45 11.20 -1.19
N VAL A 163 -11.96 10.71 -0.05
CA VAL A 163 -10.91 9.68 0.06
C VAL A 163 -11.41 8.32 0.60
N GLU A 164 -12.71 8.13 0.76
CA GLU A 164 -13.30 6.89 1.30
C GLU A 164 -12.92 5.66 0.45
N LYS A 165 -12.82 5.85 -0.87
CA LYS A 165 -12.34 4.83 -1.82
C LYS A 165 -10.87 4.45 -1.62
N GLN A 166 -10.03 5.39 -1.15
CA GLN A 166 -8.62 5.11 -0.81
C GLN A 166 -8.53 4.32 0.49
N VAL A 167 -9.26 4.73 1.53
CA VAL A 167 -9.30 4.01 2.82
C VAL A 167 -9.88 2.59 2.68
N ARG A 168 -10.96 2.42 1.89
CA ARG A 168 -11.50 1.07 1.59
C ARG A 168 -10.44 0.19 0.94
N ARG A 169 -9.68 0.74 -0.01
CA ARG A 169 -8.59 0.02 -0.70
C ARG A 169 -7.39 -0.27 0.20
N GLU A 170 -7.02 0.65 1.09
CA GLU A 170 -5.99 0.41 2.12
C GLU A 170 -6.35 -0.84 2.94
N ILE A 171 -7.59 -0.89 3.46
CA ILE A 171 -8.11 -2.03 4.23
C ILE A 171 -8.14 -3.32 3.38
N GLU A 172 -8.72 -3.26 2.18
CA GLU A 172 -8.88 -4.40 1.28
C GLU A 172 -7.53 -5.02 0.88
N ILE A 173 -6.56 -4.19 0.45
CA ILE A 173 -5.24 -4.68 0.05
C ILE A 173 -4.48 -5.18 1.29
N GLN A 174 -4.31 -4.33 2.31
CA GLN A 174 -3.39 -4.60 3.42
C GLN A 174 -3.83 -5.78 4.31
N SER A 175 -5.14 -6.06 4.41
CA SER A 175 -5.66 -7.23 5.14
C SER A 175 -5.15 -8.56 4.54
N HIS A 176 -4.92 -8.62 3.23
CA HIS A 176 -4.40 -9.80 2.53
C HIS A 176 -2.87 -9.84 2.43
N LEU A 177 -2.16 -8.88 3.04
CA LEU A 177 -0.70 -8.84 3.06
C LEU A 177 -0.14 -9.43 4.36
N THR A 178 0.85 -10.31 4.23
CA THR A 178 1.62 -10.91 5.32
C THR A 178 3.07 -11.06 4.85
N HIS A 179 3.95 -10.17 5.30
CA HIS A 179 5.38 -10.18 4.98
C HIS A 179 6.12 -9.49 6.15
N PRO A 180 7.30 -9.95 6.60
CA PRO A 180 8.00 -9.35 7.75
C PRO A 180 8.29 -7.86 7.58
N ASN A 181 8.45 -7.39 6.32
CA ASN A 181 8.75 -5.99 5.99
C ASN A 181 7.55 -5.16 5.50
N ILE A 182 6.31 -5.63 5.75
CA ILE A 182 5.09 -4.86 5.49
C ILE A 182 4.32 -4.74 6.80
N LEU A 183 3.89 -3.52 7.15
CA LEU A 183 3.15 -3.26 8.37
C LEU A 183 1.86 -4.06 8.40
N LYS A 184 1.68 -4.95 9.38
CA LYS A 184 0.51 -5.81 9.43
C LYS A 184 -0.76 -5.04 9.82
N LEU A 185 -1.84 -5.22 9.05
CA LEU A 185 -3.21 -4.91 9.47
C LEU A 185 -3.81 -6.18 10.10
N PHE A 186 -4.12 -6.13 11.41
CA PHE A 186 -4.73 -7.25 12.14
C PHE A 186 -6.25 -7.29 12.01
N GLY A 187 -6.87 -6.13 11.83
CA GLY A 187 -8.32 -5.99 11.73
C GLY A 187 -8.74 -4.53 11.69
N HIS A 188 -10.04 -4.30 11.54
CA HIS A 188 -10.63 -2.98 11.57
C HIS A 188 -12.02 -3.03 12.19
N PHE A 189 -12.54 -1.88 12.62
CA PHE A 189 -13.93 -1.70 13.04
C PHE A 189 -14.34 -0.23 12.83
N HIS A 190 -15.60 0.10 13.03
CA HIS A 190 -16.08 1.48 12.97
C HIS A 190 -17.16 1.75 14.01
N ASP A 191 -17.34 3.03 14.37
CA ASP A 191 -18.52 3.51 15.08
C ASP A 191 -19.34 4.44 14.16
N ALA A 192 -20.28 5.21 14.70
CA ALA A 192 -21.08 6.17 13.93
C ALA A 192 -20.24 7.28 13.26
N LYS A 193 -19.11 7.67 13.87
CA LYS A 193 -18.30 8.85 13.48
C LYS A 193 -16.89 8.51 12.97
N ARG A 194 -16.36 7.32 13.29
CA ARG A 194 -14.94 6.96 13.11
C ARG A 194 -14.76 5.57 12.52
N ILE A 195 -13.64 5.38 11.83
CA ILE A 195 -13.11 4.08 11.41
C ILE A 195 -11.80 3.85 12.19
N PHE A 196 -11.55 2.61 12.60
CA PHE A 196 -10.41 2.20 13.41
C PHE A 196 -9.66 1.07 12.71
N LEU A 197 -8.36 1.25 12.48
CA LEU A 197 -7.48 0.21 11.94
C LEU A 197 -6.55 -0.28 13.04
N ILE A 198 -6.52 -1.59 13.28
CA ILE A 198 -5.69 -2.27 14.27
C ILE A 198 -4.41 -2.71 13.57
N LEU A 199 -3.33 -1.96 13.76
CA LEU A 199 -2.06 -2.10 13.06
C LEU A 199 -0.96 -2.65 13.96
N GLU A 200 0.05 -3.25 13.34
CA GLU A 200 1.34 -3.55 13.96
C GLU A 200 1.99 -2.29 14.56
N PHE A 201 2.58 -2.44 15.76
CA PHE A 201 3.28 -1.36 16.43
C PHE A 201 4.75 -1.28 15.98
N ALA A 202 5.05 -0.38 15.04
CA ALA A 202 6.41 -0.06 14.62
C ALA A 202 7.10 0.86 15.65
N GLY A 203 7.67 0.27 16.70
CA GLY A 203 8.09 1.01 17.90
C GLY A 203 9.23 2.02 17.74
N LYS A 204 9.95 2.04 16.60
CA LYS A 204 10.98 3.06 16.31
C LYS A 204 10.48 4.20 15.41
N GLY A 205 9.22 4.18 14.96
CA GLY A 205 8.58 5.28 14.23
C GLY A 205 8.98 5.39 12.75
N GLU A 206 8.69 6.53 12.12
CA GLU A 206 8.96 6.80 10.69
C GLU A 206 10.45 6.81 10.35
N LEU A 207 10.84 6.14 9.27
CA LEU A 207 12.21 6.08 8.78
C LEU A 207 12.73 7.45 8.35
N TYR A 208 11.87 8.33 7.83
CA TYR A 208 12.17 9.75 7.56
C TYR A 208 12.83 10.45 8.75
N LYS A 209 12.31 10.25 9.97
CA LYS A 209 12.85 10.88 11.19
C LYS A 209 14.24 10.35 11.56
N HIS A 210 14.54 9.10 11.23
CA HIS A 210 15.89 8.53 11.41
C HIS A 210 16.86 9.14 10.39
N LEU A 211 16.44 9.23 9.12
CA LEU A 211 17.26 9.79 8.05
C LEU A 211 17.58 11.26 8.29
N ARG A 212 16.57 12.10 8.63
CA ARG A 212 16.80 13.51 8.98
C ARG A 212 17.71 13.68 10.20
N LYS A 213 17.63 12.79 11.20
CA LYS A 213 18.49 12.83 12.39
C LYS A 213 19.95 12.45 12.09
N GLU A 214 20.15 11.44 11.23
CA GLU A 214 21.48 10.95 10.86
C GLU A 214 22.08 11.71 9.67
N GLN A 215 21.30 12.61 9.05
CA GLN A 215 21.55 13.33 7.78
C GLN A 215 21.62 12.39 6.57
N ARG A 216 22.40 11.32 6.65
CA ARG A 216 22.50 10.22 5.69
C ARG A 216 22.90 8.93 6.41
N PHE A 217 22.48 7.78 5.92
CA PHE A 217 22.85 6.49 6.48
C PHE A 217 24.23 6.02 5.98
N PRO A 218 25.02 5.33 6.82
CA PRO A 218 26.18 4.59 6.34
C PRO A 218 25.75 3.44 5.43
N GLU A 219 26.59 3.08 4.45
CA GLU A 219 26.20 2.14 3.39
C GLU A 219 25.67 0.80 3.91
N TRP A 220 26.25 0.26 4.99
CA TRP A 220 25.81 -1.01 5.56
C TRP A 220 24.34 -0.99 6.00
N LYS A 221 23.89 0.14 6.56
CA LYS A 221 22.53 0.35 7.04
C LYS A 221 21.57 0.62 5.87
N ALA A 222 22.00 1.45 4.91
CA ALA A 222 21.26 1.69 3.68
C ALA A 222 21.02 0.37 2.92
N ALA A 223 22.06 -0.45 2.72
CA ALA A 223 21.96 -1.74 2.05
C ALA A 223 21.02 -2.72 2.76
N GLN A 224 21.08 -2.79 4.10
CA GLN A 224 20.14 -3.62 4.88
C GLN A 224 18.68 -3.18 4.72
N TYR A 225 18.41 -1.87 4.63
CA TYR A 225 17.07 -1.36 4.38
C TYR A 225 16.63 -1.59 2.92
N ILE A 226 17.50 -1.36 1.93
CA ILE A 226 17.19 -1.60 0.52
C ILE A 226 16.96 -3.10 0.22
N ALA A 227 17.69 -4.01 0.87
CA ALA A 227 17.43 -5.45 0.77
C ALA A 227 16.04 -5.83 1.31
N GLN A 228 15.64 -5.29 2.47
CA GLN A 228 14.32 -5.50 3.04
C GLN A 228 13.19 -4.88 2.18
N MET A 229 13.44 -3.72 1.58
CA MET A 229 12.52 -3.08 0.64
C MET A 229 12.36 -3.93 -0.64
N ALA A 230 13.45 -4.45 -1.21
CA ALA A 230 13.42 -5.30 -2.38
C ALA A 230 12.59 -6.57 -2.13
N ALA A 231 12.83 -7.28 -1.02
CA ALA A 231 12.05 -8.45 -0.62
C ALA A 231 10.55 -8.13 -0.44
N ALA A 232 10.22 -6.99 0.18
CA ALA A 232 8.84 -6.55 0.37
C ALA A 232 8.14 -6.20 -0.96
N LEU A 233 8.82 -5.47 -1.85
CA LEU A 233 8.32 -5.15 -3.19
C LEU A 233 8.12 -6.41 -4.03
N LYS A 234 9.06 -7.36 -3.98
CA LYS A 234 8.97 -8.65 -4.68
C LYS A 234 7.74 -9.45 -4.24
N TYR A 235 7.45 -9.46 -2.93
CA TYR A 235 6.23 -10.05 -2.39
C TYR A 235 4.95 -9.31 -2.86
N LEU A 236 4.97 -7.96 -2.91
CA LEU A 236 3.84 -7.16 -3.39
C LEU A 236 3.56 -7.40 -4.88
N HIS A 237 4.60 -7.36 -5.71
CA HIS A 237 4.52 -7.55 -7.16
C HIS A 237 4.06 -8.96 -7.52
N LYS A 238 4.52 -9.99 -6.77
CA LYS A 238 3.99 -11.36 -6.86
C LYS A 238 2.50 -11.48 -6.50
N LYS A 239 1.96 -10.55 -5.70
CA LYS A 239 0.52 -10.42 -5.43
C LYS A 239 -0.19 -9.41 -6.35
N HIS A 240 0.46 -8.98 -7.43
CA HIS A 240 -0.04 -7.95 -8.35
C HIS A 240 -0.42 -6.63 -7.66
N VAL A 241 0.25 -6.29 -6.55
CA VAL A 241 0.09 -5.02 -5.84
C VAL A 241 1.26 -4.11 -6.16
N MET A 242 0.99 -2.93 -6.73
CA MET A 242 1.97 -1.84 -6.84
C MET A 242 1.79 -0.87 -5.67
N HIS A 243 2.88 -0.39 -5.06
CA HIS A 243 2.79 0.51 -3.91
C HIS A 243 2.49 1.95 -4.34
N ARG A 244 3.28 2.47 -5.29
CA ARG A 244 3.16 3.80 -5.96
C ARG A 244 3.40 5.05 -5.09
N ASP A 245 3.64 4.91 -3.79
CA ASP A 245 4.04 6.01 -2.90
C ASP A 245 5.17 5.56 -1.95
N ILE A 246 6.23 4.95 -2.49
CA ILE A 246 7.41 4.53 -1.73
C ILE A 246 8.24 5.78 -1.41
N LYS A 247 8.40 6.09 -0.11
CA LYS A 247 9.21 7.20 0.43
C LYS A 247 9.48 7.00 1.94
N PRO A 248 10.48 7.67 2.55
CA PRO A 248 10.87 7.44 3.94
C PRO A 248 9.75 7.70 4.98
N GLU A 249 8.75 8.54 4.67
CA GLU A 249 7.61 8.84 5.54
C GLU A 249 6.62 7.68 5.61
N ASN A 250 6.47 6.93 4.52
CA ASN A 250 5.58 5.77 4.41
C ASN A 250 6.26 4.46 4.87
N ILE A 251 7.53 4.53 5.28
CA ILE A 251 8.28 3.39 5.83
C ILE A 251 8.45 3.61 7.32
N LEU A 252 7.98 2.66 8.13
CA LEU A 252 8.20 2.67 9.58
C LEU A 252 9.34 1.72 9.96
N VAL A 253 9.89 1.89 11.15
CA VAL A 253 10.93 1.04 11.72
C VAL A 253 10.36 0.27 12.92
N GLY A 254 10.42 -1.06 12.84
CA GLY A 254 9.96 -1.97 13.87
C GLY A 254 10.86 -2.00 15.11
N ILE A 255 10.44 -2.77 16.12
CA ILE A 255 11.12 -2.81 17.42
C ILE A 255 12.55 -3.36 17.32
N HIS A 256 12.83 -4.28 16.40
CA HIS A 256 14.16 -4.85 16.21
C HIS A 256 15.03 -4.03 15.25
N GLY A 257 14.46 -3.06 14.54
CA GLY A 257 15.15 -2.22 13.56
C GLY A 257 14.91 -2.64 12.10
N GLU A 258 14.04 -3.61 11.89
CA GLU A 258 13.52 -4.00 10.60
C GLU A 258 12.58 -2.92 10.03
N ILE A 259 12.54 -2.74 8.71
CA ILE A 259 11.63 -1.77 8.09
C ILE A 259 10.23 -2.37 7.86
N LYS A 260 9.20 -1.54 7.85
CA LYS A 260 7.79 -1.89 7.62
C LYS A 260 7.20 -0.91 6.60
N ILE A 261 6.92 -1.36 5.38
CA ILE A 261 6.17 -0.56 4.39
C ILE A 261 4.74 -0.33 4.90
N SER A 262 4.25 0.90 4.81
CA SER A 262 2.92 1.33 5.27
C SER A 262 2.29 2.34 4.30
N ASP A 263 1.04 2.72 4.56
CA ASP A 263 0.19 3.59 3.73
C ASP A 263 -0.08 3.06 2.31
N PHE A 264 -0.91 2.00 2.26
CA PHE A 264 -1.42 1.42 1.02
C PHE A 264 -2.56 2.23 0.37
N GLY A 265 -2.82 3.48 0.80
CA GLY A 265 -3.91 4.31 0.28
C GLY A 265 -3.77 4.66 -1.21
N TRP A 266 -2.53 4.66 -1.72
CA TRP A 266 -2.21 4.81 -3.15
C TRP A 266 -1.91 3.49 -3.85
N SER A 267 -1.88 2.36 -3.15
CA SER A 267 -1.60 1.07 -3.77
C SER A 267 -2.76 0.58 -4.63
N VAL A 268 -2.49 -0.34 -5.55
CA VAL A 268 -3.50 -0.91 -6.45
C VAL A 268 -3.25 -2.39 -6.69
N HIS A 269 -4.32 -3.19 -6.62
CA HIS A 269 -4.32 -4.55 -7.16
C HIS A 269 -4.53 -4.46 -8.68
N ALA A 270 -3.56 -4.92 -9.46
CA ALA A 270 -3.47 -4.73 -10.91
C ALA A 270 -3.10 -6.05 -11.64
N PRO A 271 -3.99 -7.07 -11.65
CA PRO A 271 -3.72 -8.35 -12.31
C PRO A 271 -3.38 -8.23 -13.81
N ASN A 272 -3.81 -7.15 -14.48
CA ASN A 272 -3.52 -6.87 -15.90
C ASN A 272 -2.48 -5.74 -16.11
N ASN A 273 -1.72 -5.37 -15.07
CA ASN A 273 -0.45 -4.64 -15.12
C ASN A 273 -0.35 -3.32 -15.93
N ARG A 274 -1.44 -2.56 -16.09
CA ARG A 274 -1.51 -1.32 -16.90
C ARG A 274 -2.46 -0.26 -16.28
N ARG A 275 -1.98 0.95 -15.94
CA ARG A 275 -2.84 2.07 -15.44
C ARG A 275 -2.35 3.48 -15.76
N ASN A 276 -3.28 4.45 -15.71
CA ASN A 276 -3.15 5.86 -16.05
C ASN A 276 -3.65 6.79 -14.90
N THR A 277 -2.93 6.87 -13.78
CA THR A 277 -3.27 7.78 -12.66
C THR A 277 -2.00 8.41 -12.08
N MET A 278 -1.96 9.74 -11.96
CA MET A 278 -0.85 10.46 -11.32
C MET A 278 -1.03 10.48 -9.80
N CYS A 279 -0.08 9.93 -9.05
CA CYS A 279 -0.07 9.90 -7.58
C CYS A 279 1.34 9.66 -7.04
N GLY A 280 1.71 10.31 -5.94
CA GLY A 280 3.01 10.19 -5.25
C GLY A 280 3.61 11.54 -4.85
N THR A 281 4.68 11.54 -4.03
CA THR A 281 5.55 12.72 -3.85
C THR A 281 6.40 12.94 -5.10
N LEU A 282 6.51 14.18 -5.59
CA LEU A 282 7.08 14.50 -6.90
C LEU A 282 8.49 13.93 -7.12
N ASP A 283 9.37 14.06 -6.13
CA ASP A 283 10.78 13.66 -6.19
C ASP A 283 10.98 12.14 -6.33
N TYR A 284 9.93 11.38 -5.99
CA TYR A 284 9.84 9.93 -6.08
C TYR A 284 9.11 9.42 -7.33
N LEU A 285 8.51 10.31 -8.14
CA LEU A 285 7.78 9.94 -9.35
C LEU A 285 8.74 9.52 -10.48
N PRO A 286 8.43 8.44 -11.20
CA PRO A 286 9.17 8.04 -12.39
C PRO A 286 8.76 8.87 -13.62
N PRO A 287 9.63 8.98 -14.64
CA PRO A 287 9.42 9.82 -15.82
C PRO A 287 8.15 9.46 -16.62
N GLU A 288 7.77 8.18 -16.69
CA GLU A 288 6.53 7.72 -17.34
C GLU A 288 5.26 8.24 -16.64
N MET A 289 5.30 8.53 -15.33
CA MET A 289 4.16 9.11 -14.61
C MET A 289 4.05 10.63 -14.81
N LEU A 290 5.12 11.31 -15.26
CA LEU A 290 5.10 12.74 -15.56
C LEU A 290 4.55 13.07 -16.95
N ARG A 291 4.64 12.15 -17.93
CA ARG A 291 4.25 12.33 -19.34
C ARG A 291 2.73 12.28 -19.59
N GLY A 292 1.92 12.74 -18.63
CA GLY A 292 0.46 12.65 -18.69
C GLY A 292 -0.13 13.33 -19.93
N GLY A 293 -0.99 12.61 -20.68
CA GLY A 293 -1.70 13.16 -21.83
C GLY A 293 -2.25 12.14 -22.83
N GLY A 294 -1.62 10.95 -22.94
CA GLY A 294 -2.10 9.88 -23.80
C GLY A 294 -3.23 9.05 -23.17
N LYS A 295 -4.17 8.56 -23.99
CA LYS A 295 -5.06 7.44 -23.62
C LYS A 295 -4.26 6.18 -23.22
N ASP A 296 -3.03 6.07 -23.73
CA ASP A 296 -2.13 4.93 -23.56
C ASP A 296 -1.00 5.16 -22.56
N ASN A 297 -1.13 6.12 -21.63
CA ASN A 297 -0.14 6.31 -20.57
C ASN A 297 -0.27 5.21 -19.50
N TYR A 298 0.25 4.02 -19.82
CA TYR A 298 0.26 2.85 -18.95
C TYR A 298 1.62 2.69 -18.27
N TYR A 299 1.62 2.51 -16.95
CA TYR A 299 2.78 2.07 -16.19
C TYR A 299 2.53 0.74 -15.47
N SER A 300 3.62 0.04 -15.19
CA SER A 300 3.73 -1.30 -14.58
C SER A 300 4.40 -1.22 -13.19
N GLU A 301 4.68 -2.36 -12.56
CA GLU A 301 5.35 -2.45 -11.25
C GLU A 301 6.76 -1.83 -11.22
N LYS A 302 7.35 -1.60 -12.40
CA LYS A 302 8.62 -0.89 -12.61
C LYS A 302 8.65 0.52 -12.02
N VAL A 303 7.49 1.13 -11.70
CA VAL A 303 7.44 2.41 -10.98
C VAL A 303 8.03 2.31 -9.57
N ASP A 304 7.79 1.21 -8.85
CA ASP A 304 8.31 1.02 -7.50
C ASP A 304 9.84 0.80 -7.52
N LEU A 305 10.40 0.27 -8.62
CA LEU A 305 11.85 0.12 -8.83
C LEU A 305 12.54 1.48 -8.99
N TRP A 306 11.91 2.44 -9.68
CA TRP A 306 12.42 3.81 -9.75
C TRP A 306 12.43 4.45 -8.36
N SER A 307 11.32 4.37 -7.64
CA SER A 307 11.24 4.92 -6.27
C SER A 307 12.21 4.22 -5.31
N LEU A 308 12.54 2.93 -5.51
CA LEU A 308 13.63 2.24 -4.79
C LEU A 308 15.01 2.83 -5.12
N GLY A 309 15.26 3.24 -6.37
CA GLY A 309 16.46 3.96 -6.78
C GLY A 309 16.59 5.33 -6.14
N VAL A 310 15.49 6.10 -6.12
CA VAL A 310 15.39 7.41 -5.42
C VAL A 310 15.68 7.22 -3.93
N LEU A 311 15.05 6.23 -3.30
CA LEU A 311 15.23 5.90 -1.88
C LEU A 311 16.69 5.47 -1.56
N THR A 312 17.31 4.68 -2.45
CA THR A 312 18.72 4.27 -2.31
C THR A 312 19.66 5.46 -2.35
N TYR A 313 19.39 6.44 -3.22
CA TYR A 313 20.13 7.70 -3.27
C TYR A 313 19.90 8.54 -2.00
N GLU A 314 18.64 8.79 -1.60
CA GLU A 314 18.34 9.65 -0.43
C GLU A 314 18.96 9.06 0.85
N PHE A 315 18.94 7.74 1.03
CA PHE A 315 19.61 7.08 2.16
C PHE A 315 21.11 7.35 2.21
N LEU A 316 21.80 7.46 1.07
CA LEU A 316 23.26 7.59 1.02
C LEU A 316 23.75 9.04 0.97
N VAL A 317 22.95 9.94 0.40
CA VAL A 317 23.29 11.35 0.19
C VAL A 317 22.62 12.27 1.20
N GLY A 318 21.39 11.98 1.61
CA GLY A 318 20.61 12.76 2.57
C GLY A 318 19.55 13.70 1.97
N GLU A 319 19.42 13.73 0.65
CA GLU A 319 18.46 14.52 -0.13
C GLU A 319 18.06 13.75 -1.40
N ALA A 320 16.94 14.10 -2.03
CA ALA A 320 16.48 13.34 -3.21
C ALA A 320 17.31 13.70 -4.46
N PRO A 321 17.60 12.75 -5.38
CA PRO A 321 18.47 12.97 -6.54
C PRO A 321 17.98 14.04 -7.52
N PHE A 322 16.69 14.39 -7.46
CA PHE A 322 16.03 15.33 -8.35
C PHE A 322 15.51 16.59 -7.63
N GLU A 323 15.80 16.75 -6.33
CA GLU A 323 15.29 17.83 -5.49
C GLU A 323 15.66 19.20 -6.10
N ASP A 324 14.65 20.07 -6.24
CA ASP A 324 14.73 21.40 -6.84
C ASP A 324 13.37 22.12 -6.67
N THR A 325 13.20 23.27 -7.30
CA THR A 325 11.89 23.82 -7.66
C THR A 325 11.06 22.83 -8.50
N GLN A 326 9.75 22.77 -8.27
CA GLN A 326 8.83 21.81 -8.90
C GLN A 326 9.01 21.63 -10.43
N VAL A 327 9.21 22.73 -11.16
CA VAL A 327 9.42 22.70 -12.63
C VAL A 327 10.77 22.08 -13.00
N MET A 328 11.81 22.37 -12.23
CA MET A 328 13.14 21.81 -12.43
C MET A 328 13.21 20.34 -12.00
N THR A 329 12.57 19.94 -10.89
CA THR A 329 12.43 18.53 -10.50
C THR A 329 11.77 17.71 -11.61
N GLN A 330 10.64 18.18 -12.17
CA GLN A 330 9.99 17.52 -13.30
C GLN A 330 10.91 17.40 -14.52
N ARG A 331 11.67 18.46 -14.83
CA ARG A 331 12.65 18.49 -15.93
C ARG A 331 13.82 17.51 -15.69
N LYS A 332 14.36 17.47 -14.47
CA LYS A 332 15.43 16.55 -14.06
C LYS A 332 14.98 15.10 -14.18
N ILE A 333 13.83 14.74 -13.59
CA ILE A 333 13.23 13.40 -13.69
C ILE A 333 13.01 13.00 -15.15
N ALA A 334 12.37 13.86 -15.95
CA ALA A 334 12.07 13.57 -17.36
C ALA A 334 13.31 13.34 -18.24
N ARG A 335 14.48 13.81 -17.79
CA ARG A 335 15.80 13.68 -18.44
C ARG A 335 16.72 12.65 -17.80
N GLY A 336 16.40 12.16 -16.59
CA GLY A 336 17.31 11.34 -15.78
C GLY A 336 18.54 12.12 -15.29
N GLU A 337 18.38 13.43 -15.08
CA GLU A 337 19.46 14.37 -14.77
C GLU A 337 19.70 14.47 -13.25
N TYR A 338 20.70 13.75 -12.76
CA TYR A 338 21.18 13.77 -11.36
C TYR A 338 22.69 13.50 -11.32
N THR A 339 23.36 13.83 -10.21
CA THR A 339 24.78 13.53 -9.99
C THR A 339 24.94 12.69 -8.72
N VAL A 340 25.82 11.69 -8.74
CA VAL A 340 26.11 10.88 -7.54
C VAL A 340 27.41 11.39 -6.92
N PRO A 341 27.42 11.87 -5.66
CA PRO A 341 28.61 12.40 -5.00
C PRO A 341 29.79 11.40 -4.96
N SER A 342 31.01 11.94 -4.93
CA SER A 342 32.24 11.16 -4.93
C SER A 342 32.40 10.25 -3.70
N PHE A 343 31.78 10.60 -2.57
CA PHE A 343 31.80 9.81 -1.33
C PHE A 343 30.92 8.54 -1.37
N VAL A 344 30.03 8.40 -2.36
CA VAL A 344 29.23 7.19 -2.57
C VAL A 344 30.06 6.18 -3.35
N SER A 345 30.14 4.94 -2.85
CA SER A 345 30.98 3.89 -3.46
C SER A 345 30.60 3.58 -4.91
N ALA A 346 31.54 2.98 -5.64
CA ALA A 346 31.31 2.58 -7.02
C ALA A 346 30.17 1.54 -7.11
N GLU A 347 30.09 0.60 -6.17
CA GLU A 347 29.07 -0.44 -6.15
C GLU A 347 27.68 0.10 -5.77
N ALA A 348 27.59 1.08 -4.86
CA ALA A 348 26.34 1.78 -4.57
C ALA A 348 25.87 2.60 -5.77
N ARG A 349 26.79 3.31 -6.41
CA ARG A 349 26.53 4.12 -7.60
C ARG A 349 26.06 3.28 -8.78
N ASP A 350 26.58 2.06 -8.94
CA ASP A 350 26.11 1.11 -9.95
C ASP A 350 24.64 0.72 -9.72
N LEU A 351 24.27 0.34 -8.48
CA LEU A 351 22.88 0.00 -8.15
C LEU A 351 21.93 1.17 -8.42
N ILE A 352 22.28 2.38 -7.98
CA ILE A 352 21.48 3.59 -8.23
C ILE A 352 21.28 3.80 -9.73
N LYS A 353 22.35 3.70 -10.54
CA LYS A 353 22.28 3.88 -11.99
C LYS A 353 21.45 2.80 -12.70
N ARG A 354 21.45 1.57 -12.18
CA ARG A 354 20.66 0.45 -12.73
C ARG A 354 19.18 0.49 -12.33
N LEU A 355 18.82 1.20 -11.26
CA LEU A 355 17.43 1.47 -10.86
C LEU A 355 16.87 2.74 -11.53
N LEU A 356 17.64 3.83 -11.55
CA LEU A 356 17.24 5.12 -12.13
C LEU A 356 17.46 5.18 -13.65
N VAL A 357 16.88 4.22 -14.36
CA VAL A 357 16.88 4.15 -15.82
C VAL A 357 15.57 4.72 -16.37
N LEU A 358 15.67 5.60 -17.36
CA LEU A 358 14.52 6.27 -18.00
C LEU A 358 13.54 5.28 -18.65
N ASP A 359 14.07 4.23 -19.26
CA ASP A 359 13.31 3.13 -19.86
C ASP A 359 12.93 2.11 -18.76
N PRO A 360 11.62 1.96 -18.42
CA PRO A 360 11.20 1.11 -17.30
C PRO A 360 11.60 -0.36 -17.45
N GLU A 361 11.65 -0.87 -18.68
CA GLU A 361 11.98 -2.27 -18.97
C GLU A 361 13.48 -2.56 -18.86
N LYS A 362 14.32 -1.52 -18.84
CA LYS A 362 15.78 -1.63 -18.62
C LYS A 362 16.20 -1.46 -17.16
N ARG A 363 15.25 -1.21 -16.24
CA ARG A 363 15.54 -1.17 -14.80
C ARG A 363 15.85 -2.57 -14.28
N ILE A 364 16.87 -2.67 -13.44
CA ILE A 364 17.28 -3.92 -12.76
C ILE A 364 16.08 -4.59 -12.05
N ALA A 365 15.89 -5.90 -12.25
CA ALA A 365 14.82 -6.65 -11.61
C ALA A 365 15.08 -6.79 -10.09
N LEU A 366 14.02 -7.00 -9.30
CA LEU A 366 14.16 -7.09 -7.83
C LEU A 366 14.99 -8.30 -7.40
N GLU A 367 14.92 -9.39 -8.17
CA GLU A 367 15.77 -10.58 -8.04
C GLU A 367 17.26 -10.23 -8.16
N ASP A 368 17.62 -9.36 -9.11
CA ASP A 368 18.99 -8.91 -9.36
C ASP A 368 19.45 -7.86 -8.32
N VAL A 369 18.52 -7.11 -7.72
CA VAL A 369 18.80 -6.20 -6.60
C VAL A 369 19.22 -6.99 -5.36
N GLU A 370 18.51 -8.07 -5.03
CA GLU A 370 18.80 -8.91 -3.86
C GLU A 370 20.22 -9.53 -3.91
N VAL A 371 20.71 -9.87 -5.12
CA VAL A 371 22.06 -10.41 -5.34
C VAL A 371 23.09 -9.38 -5.79
N HIS A 372 22.74 -8.08 -5.80
CA HIS A 372 23.63 -7.02 -6.26
C HIS A 372 24.94 -6.99 -5.44
N PRO A 373 26.13 -6.82 -6.04
CA PRO A 373 27.40 -6.85 -5.31
C PRO A 373 27.43 -5.93 -4.08
N TRP A 374 26.85 -4.73 -4.18
CA TRP A 374 26.72 -3.80 -3.04
C TRP A 374 25.85 -4.33 -1.90
N ILE A 375 24.68 -4.90 -2.21
CA ILE A 375 23.77 -5.50 -1.22
C ILE A 375 24.44 -6.70 -0.57
N VAL A 376 25.01 -7.60 -1.38
CA VAL A 376 25.71 -8.81 -0.92
C VAL A 376 26.92 -8.48 -0.05
N LYS A 377 27.71 -7.44 -0.40
CA LYS A 377 28.86 -6.96 0.40
C LYS A 377 28.45 -6.56 1.81
N HIS A 378 27.34 -5.84 1.96
CA HIS A 378 26.90 -5.24 3.22
C HIS A 378 25.92 -6.10 4.04
N CYS A 379 25.19 -7.03 3.41
CA CYS A 379 24.19 -7.87 4.08
C CYS A 379 24.69 -9.25 4.53
N LYS A 380 25.93 -9.65 4.15
CA LYS A 380 26.54 -10.96 4.43
C LYS A 380 26.64 -11.38 5.91
N GLY A 381 26.34 -10.50 6.86
CA GLY A 381 26.27 -10.81 8.30
C GLY A 381 24.86 -10.95 8.88
N SER A 382 23.81 -10.50 8.18
CA SER A 382 22.50 -10.26 8.79
C SER A 382 21.70 -11.53 9.11
N SER A 383 21.90 -12.63 8.38
CA SER A 383 21.19 -13.91 8.64
C SER A 383 21.47 -14.42 10.07
N ARG A 384 22.72 -14.31 10.54
CA ARG A 384 23.14 -14.68 11.90
C ARG A 384 22.52 -13.79 13.00
N ALA A 385 22.03 -12.60 12.67
CA ALA A 385 21.34 -11.73 13.62
C ALA A 385 19.85 -12.10 13.74
N TYR A 386 19.20 -12.44 12.63
CA TYR A 386 17.77 -12.78 12.59
C TYR A 386 17.47 -14.14 13.26
N GLU A 387 18.34 -15.14 13.10
CA GLU A 387 18.24 -16.43 13.80
C GLU A 387 18.46 -16.32 15.31
N ARG A 388 19.18 -15.29 15.79
CA ARG A 388 19.41 -15.06 17.22
C ARG A 388 18.25 -14.34 17.92
N THR A 389 17.42 -13.59 17.19
CA THR A 389 16.27 -12.85 17.75
C THR A 389 14.94 -13.60 17.64
N SER A 390 14.84 -14.60 16.76
CA SER A 390 13.63 -15.42 16.53
C SER A 390 13.56 -16.68 17.41
N GLY A 391 14.10 -16.62 18.64
CA GLY A 391 14.47 -17.76 19.48
C GLY A 391 13.41 -18.86 19.67
N GLY A 392 13.50 -19.92 18.86
CA GLY A 392 12.97 -21.26 19.14
C GLY A 392 14.08 -22.16 19.69
N LYS A 393 14.05 -22.46 20.98
CA LYS A 393 15.15 -23.14 21.70
C LYS A 393 14.92 -24.66 21.74
N ILE A 394 15.64 -25.43 20.93
CA ILE A 394 15.94 -26.84 21.23
C ILE A 394 17.46 -27.04 21.17
N ARG A 395 18.08 -27.13 22.35
CA ARG A 395 19.35 -27.82 22.54
C ARG A 395 19.01 -29.16 23.19
N SER A 396 19.15 -30.25 22.45
CA SER A 396 19.28 -31.58 23.05
C SER A 396 20.75 -31.79 23.40
N SER A 397 21.02 -32.01 24.68
CA SER A 397 22.34 -32.41 25.19
C SER A 397 22.50 -33.92 25.07
N SER A 398 23.44 -34.37 24.26
CA SER A 398 23.93 -35.75 24.21
C SER A 398 25.40 -35.72 23.79
N ASP A 399 26.17 -36.71 24.23
CA ASP A 399 27.58 -36.96 23.92
C ASP A 399 28.60 -35.89 24.33
N GLN A 400 29.19 -36.11 25.51
CA GLN A 400 30.63 -36.37 25.66
C GLN A 400 30.97 -36.73 27.11
N SER A 401 31.12 -38.03 27.40
CA SER A 401 31.75 -38.53 28.63
C SER A 401 32.13 -40.00 28.50
N GLU A 402 33.29 -40.31 27.91
CA GLU A 402 34.07 -41.53 28.18
C GLU A 402 35.41 -41.46 27.44
N GLU A 403 36.50 -41.19 28.18
CA GLU A 403 37.86 -41.72 27.95
C GLU A 403 38.81 -41.16 29.02
N SER A 404 38.98 -41.90 30.13
CA SER A 404 40.14 -41.85 31.04
C SER A 404 39.97 -42.87 32.17
N TYR A 405 40.39 -44.12 31.92
CA TYR A 405 41.35 -44.86 32.75
C TYR A 405 41.71 -46.21 32.11
#